data_AF-A0A924YCA0-F1
#
_entry.id   AF-A0A924YCA0-F1
#
_cell.length_a   1.000
_cell.length_b   1.000
_cell.length_c   1.000
_cell.angle_alpha   90.00
_cell.angle_beta   90.00
_cell.angle_gamma   90.00
#
_symmetry.space_group_name_H-M   'P 1'
#
loop_
_entity.id
_entity.type
_entity.pdbx_description
1 polymer ?
#
loop_
_entity_poly.entity_id
_entity_poly.type
_entity_poly.pdbx_seq_one_letter_code
_entity_poly.pdbx_strand_id
1 'polypeptide(L)'
;YFVVGTELGSTTHRDDDWRAVIAQVRSVYAGPLTYAALTYFEPLQIAWWDELDAIGIDAYFMVTLSKNPTPEQMRFGWGPAVTYMGWLSRRWNMPIIITEVGYMSVDGTNILPGDWSLQGDIDGQEQADAYRAVFESFGGHDWWQGVFWWSLSADPAQGGPQDRGYSFHDKPAEAVLIEFFGGDIMQMND
;
A
#
# COMPACT_ATOMS: atom_id res chain seq x y z
N TYR A 1 -10.66 -5.71 -6.73
CA TYR A 1 -11.09 -4.40 -7.23
C TYR A 1 -10.60 -4.22 -8.65
N PHE A 2 -11.39 -3.57 -9.51
CA PHE A 2 -10.89 -2.93 -10.72
C PHE A 2 -10.52 -1.49 -10.37
N VAL A 3 -9.29 -1.08 -10.66
CA VAL A 3 -8.76 0.26 -10.37
C VAL A 3 -8.98 1.13 -11.61
N VAL A 4 -9.83 2.16 -11.52
CA VAL A 4 -10.20 3.00 -12.69
C VAL A 4 -9.12 4.01 -13.07
N GLY A 5 -8.14 4.25 -12.20
CA GLY A 5 -6.98 5.11 -12.42
C GLY A 5 -6.02 5.08 -11.23
N THR A 6 -4.77 5.49 -11.47
CA THR A 6 -3.64 5.46 -10.53
C THR A 6 -2.86 6.77 -10.63
N GLU A 7 -2.73 7.49 -9.50
CA GLU A 7 -1.91 8.71 -9.33
C GLU A 7 -2.15 9.82 -10.37
N LEU A 8 -3.39 9.97 -10.85
CA LEU A 8 -3.77 10.99 -11.82
C LEU A 8 -4.21 12.29 -11.12
N GLY A 9 -3.47 12.72 -10.09
CA GLY A 9 -3.84 13.85 -9.22
C GLY A 9 -4.06 15.17 -9.95
N SER A 10 -3.45 15.36 -11.11
CA SER A 10 -3.69 16.52 -11.97
C SER A 10 -5.07 16.54 -12.64
N THR A 11 -5.81 15.43 -12.63
CA THR A 11 -7.12 15.29 -13.29
C THR A 11 -8.26 15.05 -12.30
N THR A 12 -7.98 14.77 -11.03
CA THR A 12 -9.00 14.41 -10.02
C THR A 12 -10.07 15.49 -9.82
N HIS A 13 -9.74 16.75 -10.08
CA HIS A 13 -10.68 17.88 -10.06
C HIS A 13 -11.70 17.89 -11.22
N ARG A 14 -11.49 17.08 -12.26
CA ARG A 14 -12.38 16.96 -13.42
C ARG A 14 -13.53 16.00 -13.10
N ASP A 15 -14.39 16.41 -12.16
CA ASP A 15 -15.43 15.57 -11.55
C ASP A 15 -16.34 14.91 -12.61
N ASP A 16 -16.94 15.69 -13.50
CA ASP A 16 -17.84 15.20 -14.55
C ASP A 16 -17.17 14.16 -15.47
N ASP A 17 -15.90 14.37 -15.81
CA ASP A 17 -15.14 13.46 -16.67
C ASP A 17 -14.88 12.13 -15.97
N TRP A 18 -14.50 12.17 -14.68
CA TRP A 18 -14.28 10.97 -13.89
C TRP A 18 -15.57 10.18 -13.66
N ARG A 19 -16.68 10.85 -13.34
CA ARG A 19 -17.99 10.20 -13.24
C ARG A 19 -18.38 9.54 -14.57
N ALA A 20 -18.13 10.20 -15.70
CA ALA A 20 -18.39 9.62 -17.02
C ALA A 20 -17.52 8.39 -17.33
N VAL A 21 -16.25 8.38 -16.91
CA VAL A 21 -15.37 7.20 -17.04
C VAL A 21 -15.88 6.06 -16.15
N ILE A 22 -16.19 6.33 -14.89
CA ILE A 22 -16.67 5.32 -13.93
C ILE A 22 -17.99 4.71 -14.41
N ALA A 23 -18.92 5.53 -14.91
CA ALA A 23 -20.18 5.06 -15.47
C ALA A 23 -19.98 4.11 -16.66
N GLN A 24 -19.02 4.41 -17.55
CA GLN A 24 -18.67 3.52 -18.66
C GLN A 24 -18.08 2.19 -18.16
N VAL A 25 -17.19 2.22 -17.16
CA VAL A 25 -16.64 0.99 -16.56
C VAL A 25 -17.77 0.16 -15.92
N ARG A 26 -18.66 0.78 -15.13
CA ARG A 26 -19.82 0.11 -14.51
C ARG A 26 -20.76 -0.53 -15.53
N SER A 27 -20.85 0.01 -16.75
CA SER A 27 -21.70 -0.56 -17.81
C SER A 27 -21.23 -1.94 -18.30
N VAL A 28 -19.96 -2.29 -18.07
CA VAL A 28 -19.36 -3.56 -18.51
C VAL A 28 -18.78 -4.40 -17.38
N TYR A 29 -18.59 -3.84 -16.19
CA TYR A 29 -18.03 -4.52 -15.04
C TYR A 29 -18.90 -4.32 -13.79
N ALA A 30 -19.41 -5.44 -13.26
CA ALA A 30 -20.30 -5.46 -12.09
C ALA A 30 -19.58 -5.67 -10.75
N GLY A 31 -18.25 -5.86 -10.76
CA GLY A 31 -17.47 -6.07 -9.54
C GLY A 31 -17.05 -4.76 -8.84
N PRO A 32 -16.27 -4.87 -7.75
CA PRO A 32 -15.86 -3.71 -6.97
C PRO A 32 -14.91 -2.77 -7.73
N LEU A 33 -15.20 -1.47 -7.73
CA LEU A 33 -14.39 -0.40 -8.29
C LEU A 33 -13.67 0.40 -7.21
N THR A 34 -12.46 0.84 -7.53
CA THR A 34 -11.71 1.81 -6.73
C THR A 34 -10.85 2.70 -7.64
N TYR A 35 -10.20 3.69 -7.06
CA TYR A 35 -9.19 4.54 -7.68
C TYR A 35 -7.99 4.57 -6.75
N ALA A 36 -6.78 4.45 -7.29
CA ALA A 36 -5.54 4.47 -6.53
C ALA A 36 -5.00 5.90 -6.48
N ALA A 37 -5.31 6.61 -5.39
CA ALA A 37 -4.84 7.97 -5.18
C ALA A 37 -3.47 7.95 -4.49
N LEU A 38 -2.51 8.72 -5.01
CA LEU A 38 -1.26 8.96 -4.30
C LEU A 38 -1.58 9.59 -2.95
N THR A 39 -0.90 9.17 -1.90
CA THR A 39 -1.18 9.63 -0.54
C THR A 39 -1.09 11.17 -0.33
N TYR A 40 -1.38 11.63 0.89
CA TYR A 40 -1.44 13.02 1.34
C TYR A 40 -2.61 13.83 0.76
N PHE A 41 -2.40 14.52 -0.37
CA PHE A 41 -3.31 15.58 -0.82
C PHE A 41 -4.35 15.10 -1.82
N GLU A 42 -4.03 14.14 -2.68
CA GLU A 42 -4.92 13.71 -3.75
C GLU A 42 -6.25 13.10 -3.23
N PRO A 43 -6.28 12.23 -2.19
CA PRO A 43 -7.55 11.65 -1.73
C PRO A 43 -8.50 12.70 -1.15
N LEU A 44 -7.98 13.85 -0.72
CA LEU A 44 -8.76 14.99 -0.22
C LEU A 44 -9.42 15.81 -1.33
N GLN A 45 -8.91 15.73 -2.56
CA GLN A 45 -9.39 16.51 -3.70
C GLN A 45 -10.48 15.80 -4.50
N ILE A 46 -10.56 14.47 -4.38
CA ILE A 46 -11.52 13.65 -5.08
C ILE A 46 -12.90 13.83 -4.45
N ALA A 47 -13.85 14.37 -5.22
CA ALA A 47 -15.23 14.59 -4.82
C ALA A 47 -16.20 13.50 -5.32
N TRP A 48 -15.70 12.56 -6.13
CA TRP A 48 -16.46 11.48 -6.77
C TRP A 48 -16.19 10.10 -6.17
N TRP A 49 -15.67 10.05 -4.94
CA TRP A 49 -15.53 8.79 -4.20
C TRP A 49 -16.86 8.04 -4.06
N ASP A 50 -17.99 8.76 -4.05
CA ASP A 50 -19.34 8.20 -3.98
C ASP A 50 -19.75 7.31 -5.17
N GLU A 51 -19.01 7.34 -6.28
CA GLU A 51 -19.23 6.44 -7.43
C GLU A 51 -18.47 5.09 -7.32
N LEU A 52 -17.59 4.97 -6.32
CA LEU A 52 -16.70 3.82 -6.11
C LEU A 52 -17.13 2.98 -4.89
N ASP A 53 -16.56 1.78 -4.77
CA ASP A 53 -16.90 0.85 -3.67
C ASP A 53 -15.92 0.91 -2.50
N ALA A 54 -14.71 1.43 -2.76
CA ALA A 54 -13.68 1.66 -1.74
C ALA A 54 -12.79 2.84 -2.15
N ILE A 55 -12.23 3.51 -1.15
CA ILE A 55 -11.16 4.48 -1.34
C ILE A 55 -9.85 3.71 -1.50
N GLY A 56 -9.16 3.91 -2.63
CA GLY A 56 -7.84 3.32 -2.88
C GLY A 56 -6.75 4.35 -2.58
N ILE A 57 -5.72 3.92 -1.86
CA ILE A 57 -4.57 4.78 -1.51
C ILE A 57 -3.27 4.07 -1.81
N ASP A 58 -2.41 4.74 -2.57
CA ASP A 58 -1.00 4.38 -2.74
C ASP A 58 -0.25 4.99 -1.56
N ALA A 59 -0.11 4.18 -0.52
CA ALA A 59 0.23 4.55 0.85
C ALA A 59 1.74 4.71 1.08
N TYR A 60 2.42 5.43 0.19
CA TYR A 60 3.84 5.78 0.31
C TYR A 60 4.09 6.91 1.33
N PHE A 61 3.66 6.69 2.58
CA PHE A 61 3.90 7.62 3.68
C PHE A 61 5.34 7.51 4.19
N MET A 62 5.96 8.65 4.49
CA MET A 62 7.20 8.66 5.26
C MET A 62 6.89 8.18 6.69
N VAL A 63 7.52 7.09 7.11
CA VAL A 63 7.21 6.44 8.40
C VAL A 63 8.13 6.97 9.50
N THR A 64 9.43 7.09 9.23
CA THR A 64 10.39 7.66 10.19
C THR A 64 11.37 8.63 9.53
N LEU A 65 12.25 9.23 10.33
CA LEU A 65 13.39 10.03 9.86
C LEU A 65 14.74 9.31 10.07
N SER A 66 14.71 8.07 10.57
CA SER A 66 15.89 7.26 10.81
C SER A 66 16.15 6.34 9.63
N LYS A 67 17.42 6.16 9.28
CA LYS A 67 17.85 5.14 8.31
C LYS A 67 17.90 3.72 8.88
N ASN A 68 17.82 3.58 10.20
CA ASN A 68 17.76 2.28 10.86
C ASN A 68 16.80 2.39 12.05
N PRO A 69 15.48 2.51 11.79
CA PRO A 69 14.49 2.56 12.84
C PRO A 69 14.25 1.16 13.44
N THR A 70 13.85 1.12 14.71
CA THR A 70 13.33 -0.13 15.28
C THR A 70 11.95 -0.44 14.69
N PRO A 71 11.51 -1.72 14.69
CA PRO A 71 10.15 -2.08 14.31
C PRO A 71 9.07 -1.28 15.03
N GLU A 72 9.29 -1.00 16.33
CA GLU A 72 8.36 -0.19 17.14
C GLU A 72 8.30 1.27 16.66
N GLN A 73 9.43 1.86 16.26
CA GLN A 73 9.46 3.21 15.69
C GLN A 73 8.72 3.27 14.36
N MET A 74 8.85 2.24 13.51
CA MET A 74 8.10 2.17 12.26
C MET A 74 6.60 2.02 12.50
N ARG A 75 6.19 1.15 13.41
CA ARG A 75 4.77 1.01 13.80
C ARG A 75 4.20 2.32 14.35
N PHE A 76 4.95 3.03 15.20
CA PHE A 76 4.53 4.33 15.72
C PHE A 76 4.45 5.39 14.60
N GLY A 77 5.39 5.36 13.66
CA GLY A 77 5.46 6.25 12.50
C GLY A 77 4.24 6.20 11.59
N TRP A 78 3.55 5.06 11.53
CA TRP A 78 2.30 4.90 10.79
C TRP A 78 1.09 5.58 11.44
N GLY A 79 1.16 5.95 12.74
CA GLY A 79 0.04 6.50 13.50
C GLY A 79 -0.68 7.70 12.86
N PRO A 80 0.04 8.72 12.32
CA PRO A 80 -0.57 9.83 11.59
C PRO A 80 -1.35 9.38 10.35
N ALA A 81 -0.78 8.45 9.55
CA ALA A 81 -1.41 7.93 8.35
C ALA A 81 -2.66 7.11 8.67
N VAL A 82 -2.60 6.23 9.67
CA VAL A 82 -3.76 5.47 10.18
C VAL A 82 -4.87 6.41 10.65
N THR A 83 -4.52 7.47 11.37
CA THR A 83 -5.50 8.48 11.83
C THR A 83 -6.15 9.22 10.66
N TYR A 84 -5.34 9.65 9.69
CA TYR A 84 -5.79 10.33 8.48
C TYR A 84 -6.73 9.46 7.64
N MET A 85 -6.33 8.22 7.37
CA MET A 85 -7.11 7.25 6.61
C MET A 85 -8.41 6.90 7.32
N GLY A 86 -8.38 6.65 8.63
CA GLY A 86 -9.60 6.43 9.41
C GLY A 86 -10.55 7.64 9.41
N TRP A 87 -10.03 8.87 9.39
CA TRP A 87 -10.86 10.06 9.18
C TRP A 87 -11.48 10.10 7.78
N LEU A 88 -10.70 9.79 6.74
CA LEU A 88 -11.17 9.80 5.36
C LEU A 88 -12.26 8.74 5.13
N SER A 89 -12.08 7.54 5.66
CA SER A 89 -13.09 6.48 5.66
C SER A 89 -14.40 6.95 6.30
N ARG A 90 -14.34 7.54 7.50
CA ARG A 90 -15.53 8.07 8.19
C ARG A 90 -16.20 9.21 7.42
N ARG A 91 -15.42 10.08 6.78
CA ARG A 91 -15.94 11.21 6.00
C ARG A 91 -16.83 10.74 4.84
N TRP A 92 -16.40 9.70 4.13
CA TRP A 92 -17.12 9.16 2.98
C TRP A 92 -18.05 7.99 3.33
N ASN A 93 -17.97 7.50 4.57
CA ASN A 93 -18.63 6.27 5.01
C ASN A 93 -18.28 5.08 4.08
N MET A 94 -16.99 4.96 3.76
CA MET A 94 -16.46 3.98 2.82
C MET A 94 -15.24 3.27 3.41
N PRO A 95 -15.02 1.99 3.08
CA PRO A 95 -13.79 1.31 3.43
C PRO A 95 -12.60 1.86 2.63
N ILE A 96 -11.40 1.57 3.11
CA ILE A 96 -10.14 1.87 2.44
C ILE A 96 -9.41 0.56 2.13
N ILE A 97 -8.92 0.47 0.90
CA ILE A 97 -7.94 -0.52 0.49
C ILE A 97 -6.64 0.19 0.15
N ILE A 98 -5.52 -0.32 0.67
CA ILE A 98 -4.21 0.17 0.24
C ILE A 98 -3.97 -0.43 -1.15
N THR A 99 -4.03 0.41 -2.18
CA THR A 99 -3.86 -0.01 -3.58
C THR A 99 -2.39 -0.19 -3.94
N GLU A 100 -1.51 0.47 -3.21
CA GLU A 100 -0.07 0.29 -3.35
C GLU A 100 0.65 0.64 -2.04
N VAL A 101 1.58 -0.20 -1.62
CA VAL A 101 2.64 0.16 -0.66
C VAL A 101 3.79 -0.80 -0.87
N GLY A 102 5.00 -0.28 -0.79
CA GLY A 102 6.20 -1.05 -1.07
C GLY A 102 7.42 -0.41 -0.44
N TYR A 103 8.44 -1.24 -0.24
CA TYR A 103 9.72 -0.81 0.29
C TYR A 103 10.83 -1.49 -0.51
N MET A 104 11.81 -0.72 -0.96
CA MET A 104 13.08 -1.27 -1.44
C MET A 104 13.84 -1.95 -0.30
N SER A 105 14.65 -2.96 -0.61
CA SER A 105 15.52 -3.66 0.37
C SER A 105 16.85 -2.93 0.57
N VAL A 106 16.76 -1.69 1.04
CA VAL A 106 17.90 -0.81 1.33
C VAL A 106 17.68 0.03 2.57
N ASP A 107 18.78 0.43 3.21
CA ASP A 107 18.79 1.36 4.34
C ASP A 107 17.99 2.65 4.03
N GLY A 108 17.05 3.01 4.91
CA GLY A 108 16.25 4.22 4.81
C GLY A 108 15.04 4.14 3.89
N THR A 109 14.67 2.94 3.43
CA THR A 109 13.45 2.70 2.64
C THR A 109 12.18 3.24 3.32
N ASN A 110 12.15 3.24 4.66
CA ASN A 110 11.03 3.75 5.44
C ASN A 110 10.81 5.28 5.33
N ILE A 111 11.83 6.02 4.89
CA ILE A 111 11.78 7.50 4.79
C ILE A 111 11.15 7.93 3.47
N LEU A 112 11.54 7.27 2.37
CA LEU A 112 11.11 7.60 1.00
C LEU A 112 10.61 6.33 0.29
N PRO A 113 9.54 5.69 0.77
CA PRO A 113 9.16 4.36 0.28
C PRO A 113 8.71 4.35 -1.18
N GLY A 114 8.26 5.47 -1.73
CA GLY A 114 7.90 5.60 -3.16
C GLY A 114 9.06 5.97 -4.08
N ASP A 115 10.26 6.25 -3.56
CA ASP A 115 11.40 6.64 -4.38
C ASP A 115 12.19 5.41 -4.86
N TRP A 116 11.84 4.93 -6.05
CA TRP A 116 12.52 3.80 -6.70
C TRP A 116 13.99 4.09 -7.07
N SER A 117 14.44 5.34 -6.98
CA SER A 117 15.83 5.74 -7.24
C SER A 117 16.72 5.69 -5.98
N LEU A 118 16.15 5.34 -4.82
CA LEU A 118 16.82 5.32 -3.53
C LEU A 118 18.15 4.56 -3.58
N GLN A 119 19.20 5.24 -3.12
CA GLN A 119 20.53 4.66 -2.97
C GLN A 119 20.86 4.35 -1.51
N GLY A 120 21.36 3.15 -1.26
CA GLY A 120 21.67 2.65 0.08
C GLY A 120 22.29 1.27 0.04
N ASP A 121 22.86 0.85 1.17
CA ASP A 121 23.34 -0.52 1.36
C ASP A 121 22.14 -1.47 1.39
N ILE A 122 22.38 -2.74 1.00
CA ILE A 122 21.33 -3.76 0.99
C ILE A 122 20.87 -4.03 2.43
N ASP A 123 19.57 -3.84 2.68
CA ASP A 123 18.92 -4.18 3.94
C ASP A 123 17.55 -4.82 3.68
N GLY A 124 17.55 -6.15 3.60
CA GLY A 124 16.32 -6.93 3.50
C GLY A 124 15.54 -7.02 4.83
N GLN A 125 16.18 -6.73 5.97
CA GLN A 125 15.51 -6.74 7.27
C GLN A 125 14.69 -5.46 7.45
N GLU A 126 15.21 -4.29 7.06
CA GLU A 126 14.42 -3.05 7.09
C GLU A 126 13.17 -3.17 6.18
N GLN A 127 13.29 -3.80 5.01
CA GLN A 127 12.13 -4.11 4.16
C GLN A 127 11.10 -4.96 4.91
N ALA A 128 11.53 -6.04 5.58
CA ALA A 128 10.63 -6.93 6.32
C ALA A 128 9.97 -6.23 7.51
N ASP A 129 10.73 -5.43 8.25
CA ASP A 129 10.22 -4.68 9.39
C ASP A 129 9.20 -3.62 8.94
N ALA A 130 9.44 -2.98 7.79
CA ALA A 130 8.50 -2.04 7.18
C ALA A 130 7.19 -2.71 6.74
N TYR A 131 7.27 -3.92 6.15
CA TYR A 131 6.09 -4.72 5.82
C TYR A 131 5.28 -5.08 7.07
N ARG A 132 5.96 -5.57 8.12
CA ARG A 132 5.33 -5.91 9.40
C ARG A 132 4.65 -4.70 10.02
N ALA A 133 5.31 -3.53 9.98
CA ALA A 133 4.77 -2.29 10.53
C ALA A 133 3.44 -1.90 9.87
N VAL A 134 3.23 -2.16 8.56
CA VAL A 134 1.92 -1.95 7.92
C VAL A 134 0.87 -2.85 8.58
N PHE A 135 1.08 -4.16 8.61
CA PHE A 135 0.09 -5.08 9.17
C PHE A 135 -0.24 -4.79 10.64
N GLU A 136 0.77 -4.51 11.46
CA GLU A 136 0.57 -4.21 12.88
C GLU A 136 -0.08 -2.85 13.14
N SER A 137 0.07 -1.88 12.23
CA SER A 137 -0.52 -0.55 12.38
C SER A 137 -1.95 -0.47 11.88
N PHE A 138 -2.28 -1.23 10.83
CA PHE A 138 -3.62 -1.24 10.24
C PHE A 138 -4.51 -2.38 10.75
N GLY A 139 -3.91 -3.46 11.26
CA GLY A 139 -4.62 -4.61 11.81
C GLY A 139 -5.62 -4.23 12.90
N GLY A 140 -6.85 -4.72 12.79
CA GLY A 140 -7.93 -4.46 13.74
C GLY A 140 -8.78 -3.21 13.45
N HIS A 141 -8.43 -2.42 12.43
CA HIS A 141 -9.30 -1.35 11.94
C HIS A 141 -10.35 -1.89 10.97
N ASP A 142 -11.63 -1.72 11.31
CA ASP A 142 -12.79 -2.20 10.54
C ASP A 142 -12.92 -1.56 9.14
N TRP A 143 -12.39 -0.35 8.98
CA TRP A 143 -12.36 0.37 7.72
C TRP A 143 -11.24 -0.10 6.77
N TRP A 144 -10.27 -0.89 7.23
CA TRP A 144 -9.17 -1.37 6.39
C TRP A 144 -9.49 -2.72 5.77
N GLN A 145 -9.45 -2.79 4.44
CA GLN A 145 -9.78 -4.00 3.67
C GLN A 145 -8.57 -4.77 3.16
N GLY A 146 -7.36 -4.36 3.52
CA GLY A 146 -6.12 -5.01 3.12
C GLY A 146 -5.25 -4.14 2.22
N VAL A 147 -4.32 -4.80 1.56
CA VAL A 147 -3.19 -4.17 0.90
C VAL A 147 -2.78 -4.94 -0.36
N PHE A 148 -2.45 -4.20 -1.41
CA PHE A 148 -1.70 -4.69 -2.57
C PHE A 148 -0.25 -4.23 -2.46
N TRP A 149 0.68 -5.18 -2.44
CA TRP A 149 2.11 -4.92 -2.24
C TRP A 149 2.82 -4.58 -3.54
N TRP A 150 3.56 -3.47 -3.53
CA TRP A 150 4.53 -3.13 -4.55
C TRP A 150 5.92 -3.66 -4.13
N SER A 151 6.48 -4.65 -4.78
CA SER A 151 5.88 -5.40 -5.89
C SER A 151 6.32 -6.85 -5.85
N LEU A 152 5.70 -7.68 -6.68
CA LEU A 152 6.21 -8.99 -7.03
C LEU A 152 6.62 -8.93 -8.50
N SER A 153 7.90 -9.09 -8.78
CA SER A 153 8.39 -9.07 -10.15
C SER A 153 8.05 -10.35 -10.90
N ALA A 154 7.74 -10.22 -12.19
CA ALA A 154 7.65 -11.37 -13.11
C ALA A 154 9.01 -11.77 -13.70
N ASP A 155 10.05 -10.95 -13.48
CA ASP A 155 11.42 -11.27 -13.87
C ASP A 155 12.05 -12.19 -12.81
N PRO A 156 12.39 -13.45 -13.16
CA PRO A 156 12.99 -14.39 -12.21
C PRO A 156 14.39 -13.96 -11.73
N ALA A 157 15.00 -12.93 -12.32
CA ALA A 157 16.24 -12.34 -11.84
C ALA A 157 16.04 -11.31 -10.71
N GLN A 158 14.79 -10.92 -10.40
CA GLN A 158 14.48 -9.94 -9.35
C GLN A 158 13.96 -10.61 -8.08
N GLY A 159 14.57 -10.25 -6.96
CA GLY A 159 14.42 -10.92 -5.68
C GLY A 159 15.76 -11.39 -5.11
N GLY A 160 15.69 -12.08 -3.98
CA GLY A 160 16.88 -12.62 -3.32
C GLY A 160 17.70 -11.57 -2.54
N PRO A 161 18.70 -12.02 -1.78
CA PRO A 161 19.39 -11.21 -0.78
C PRO A 161 20.34 -10.15 -1.35
N GLN A 162 20.54 -10.09 -2.68
CA GLN A 162 21.40 -9.09 -3.34
C GLN A 162 20.60 -8.07 -4.16
N ASP A 163 19.31 -8.31 -4.36
CA ASP A 163 18.45 -7.35 -5.02
C ASP A 163 18.05 -6.24 -4.04
N ARG A 164 18.13 -5.00 -4.51
CA ARG A 164 17.78 -3.78 -3.78
C ARG A 164 16.37 -3.28 -4.10
N GLY A 165 15.73 -3.86 -5.11
CA GLY A 165 14.41 -3.46 -5.57
C GLY A 165 13.28 -3.84 -4.62
N TYR A 166 12.07 -3.49 -5.03
CA TYR A 166 10.83 -3.71 -4.26
C TYR A 166 10.39 -5.17 -4.15
N SER A 167 10.87 -6.05 -5.05
CA SER A 167 10.47 -7.46 -5.03
C SER A 167 10.78 -8.07 -3.67
N PHE A 168 9.77 -8.60 -2.97
CA PHE A 168 9.94 -9.26 -1.66
C PHE A 168 10.34 -10.73 -1.80
N HIS A 169 10.27 -11.30 -3.00
CA HIS A 169 10.56 -12.70 -3.27
C HIS A 169 11.99 -13.08 -2.87
N ASP A 170 12.15 -14.21 -2.16
CA ASP A 170 13.42 -14.71 -1.63
C ASP A 170 14.14 -13.68 -0.72
N LYS A 171 13.39 -12.78 -0.08
CA LYS A 171 13.85 -11.81 0.93
C LYS A 171 13.11 -12.00 2.25
N PRO A 172 13.62 -11.47 3.37
CA PRO A 172 12.96 -11.62 4.68
C PRO A 172 11.49 -11.13 4.71
N ALA A 173 11.11 -10.16 3.85
CA ALA A 173 9.74 -9.65 3.75
C ALA A 173 8.73 -10.71 3.26
N GLU A 174 9.14 -11.72 2.50
CA GLU A 174 8.28 -12.85 2.10
C GLU A 174 7.77 -13.64 3.30
N ALA A 175 8.64 -13.87 4.30
CA ALA A 175 8.24 -14.56 5.53
C ALA A 175 7.18 -13.77 6.32
N VAL A 176 7.23 -12.44 6.28
CA VAL A 176 6.20 -11.57 6.88
C VAL A 176 4.87 -11.76 6.15
N LEU A 177 4.87 -11.79 4.82
CA LEU A 177 3.64 -12.05 4.07
C LEU A 177 3.05 -13.43 4.37
N ILE A 178 3.88 -14.46 4.48
CA ILE A 178 3.45 -15.81 4.86
C ILE A 178 2.83 -15.81 6.27
N GLU A 179 3.42 -15.09 7.23
CA GLU A 179 2.88 -14.99 8.59
C GLU A 179 1.49 -14.33 8.61
N PHE A 180 1.32 -13.20 7.91
CA PHE A 180 0.07 -12.43 7.97
C PHE A 180 -1.04 -12.93 7.02
N PHE A 181 -0.70 -13.55 5.89
CA PHE A 181 -1.69 -14.07 4.93
C PHE A 181 -1.80 -15.60 4.89
N GLY A 182 -0.79 -16.34 5.35
CA GLY A 182 -0.72 -17.80 5.22
C GLY A 182 -1.74 -18.57 6.06
N GLY A 183 -2.32 -17.93 7.08
CA GLY A 183 -3.17 -18.60 8.07
C GLY A 183 -2.41 -19.71 8.84
N ASP A 184 -3.11 -20.46 9.69
CA ASP A 184 -2.52 -21.66 10.28
C ASP A 184 -2.15 -22.64 9.15
N ILE A 185 -0.86 -22.74 8.84
CA ILE A 185 -0.34 -23.80 8.01
C ILE A 185 -0.55 -25.09 8.81
N MET A 186 -1.66 -25.79 8.58
CA MET A 186 -1.79 -27.18 9.01
C MET A 186 -0.55 -27.90 8.47
N GLN A 187 0.37 -28.23 9.38
CA GLN A 187 1.50 -29.09 9.07
C GLN A 187 0.92 -30.35 8.44
N MET A 188 1.10 -30.51 7.14
CA MET A 188 1.03 -31.83 6.54
C MET A 188 2.23 -32.57 7.12
N ASN A 189 1.97 -33.32 8.18
CA ASN A 189 2.91 -34.31 8.68
C ASN A 189 3.16 -35.30 7.54
N ASP A 190 4.43 -35.43 7.15
CA ASP A 190 4.95 -36.51 6.31
C ASP A 190 4.66 -37.90 6.92
#